data_AF-A0A351X0J7-F1
#
_entry.id   AF-A0A351X0J7-F1
#
_cell.length_a   1.000
_cell.length_b   1.000
_cell.length_c   1.000
_cell.angle_alpha   90.00
_cell.angle_beta   90.00
_cell.angle_gamma   90.00
#
_symmetry.space_group_name_H-M   'P 1'
#
loop_
_entity.id
_entity.type
_entity.pdbx_description
1 polymer ?
#
loop_
_entity_poly.entity_id
_entity_poly.type
_entity_poly.pdbx_seq_one_letter_code
_entity_poly.pdbx_strand_id
1 'polypeptide(L)'
;AAHCVHLDDGELRTFKHYNTGVAHNPSSNMKLASGIAPVKRMLDLGLNVGIGTDGPASNNDLDMFEEIRLASFLGKGASGDPTALPARQSLAMATRLGARAMHMGHLTGSLEPGKRADLILVDINVLHNAPRFRRDANGLYAQLVYAAKARDVTDVMVNGAWLMRESQLQTLDVPALMQEADEYARKIDIFLIRREKSLLSKLLALGEQTEEEESFEVQAKVPIANRETVLKALDKPGIEVIYKRHYRQFDTYFSFDEPEESRLRYREDHFLDEKNQTLKVRSRLTLIGPSREHYFPQKVLLSRSRFLASATQSPRFYREYFKPAHELEIEKDRMRFLVTYKDMEFYINLDDVKKPTLGHFLEIKSRTWSRKDAEVKSRLVVDLIQFLGESPEETTSNDYLEMAQKP
;
A
#
# COMPACT_ATOMS: atom_id res chain seq x y z
N ALA A 1 1.13 18.00 -20.68
CA ALA A 1 1.10 16.61 -20.20
C ALA A 1 2.38 16.31 -19.42
N ALA A 2 2.35 15.42 -18.43
CA ALA A 2 3.50 15.04 -17.62
C ALA A 2 3.77 13.53 -17.72
N HIS A 3 5.02 13.11 -17.47
CA HIS A 3 5.50 11.72 -17.51
C HIS A 3 5.45 11.06 -18.89
N CYS A 4 4.24 10.84 -19.42
CA CYS A 4 4.00 10.36 -20.80
C CYS A 4 4.70 9.02 -21.10
N VAL A 5 4.67 8.09 -20.13
CA VAL A 5 5.40 6.83 -20.19
C VAL A 5 4.70 5.79 -21.07
N HIS A 6 3.38 5.68 -20.96
CA HIS A 6 2.56 4.72 -21.69
C HIS A 6 1.79 5.45 -22.78
N LEU A 7 2.48 5.85 -23.85
CA LEU A 7 1.85 6.45 -25.02
C LEU A 7 2.16 5.63 -26.27
N ASP A 8 1.14 5.39 -27.08
CA ASP A 8 1.29 4.83 -28.41
C ASP A 8 1.50 5.92 -29.49
N ASP A 9 1.83 5.49 -30.71
CA ASP A 9 2.12 6.38 -31.83
C ASP A 9 0.89 7.23 -32.27
N GLY A 10 -0.33 6.74 -32.07
CA GLY A 10 -1.57 7.47 -32.36
C GLY A 10 -1.83 8.57 -31.34
N GLU A 11 -1.60 8.29 -30.06
CA GLU A 11 -1.67 9.27 -28.97
C GLU A 11 -0.60 10.35 -29.12
N LEU A 12 0.63 9.98 -29.51
CA LEU A 12 1.69 10.96 -29.79
C LEU A 12 1.34 11.90 -30.95
N ARG A 13 0.72 11.39 -32.02
CA ARG A 13 0.22 12.24 -33.12
C ARG A 13 -0.91 13.16 -32.68
N THR A 14 -1.77 12.68 -31.78
CA THR A 14 -2.82 13.50 -31.18
C THR A 14 -2.22 14.64 -30.35
N PHE A 15 -1.19 14.37 -29.54
CA PHE A 15 -0.46 15.41 -28.81
C PHE A 15 0.15 16.44 -29.75
N LYS A 16 0.75 15.99 -30.87
CA LYS A 16 1.29 16.89 -31.89
C LYS A 16 0.19 17.77 -32.52
N HIS A 17 -0.95 17.19 -32.87
CA HIS A 17 -2.10 17.89 -33.44
C HIS A 17 -2.59 19.02 -32.54
N TYR A 18 -2.71 18.76 -31.23
CA TYR A 18 -3.11 19.76 -30.24
C TYR A 18 -1.97 20.61 -29.70
N ASN A 19 -0.77 20.52 -30.28
CA ASN A 19 0.43 21.23 -29.83
C ASN A 19 0.72 21.05 -28.32
N THR A 20 0.44 19.87 -27.76
CA THR A 20 0.62 19.58 -26.35
C THR A 20 2.11 19.61 -25.96
N GLY A 21 2.44 20.41 -24.95
CA GLY A 21 3.75 20.34 -24.29
C GLY A 21 3.88 19.15 -23.36
N VAL A 22 5.05 18.51 -23.35
CA VAL A 22 5.35 17.34 -22.53
C VAL A 22 6.43 17.68 -21.50
N ALA A 23 6.17 17.40 -20.23
CA ALA A 23 7.18 17.41 -19.16
C ALA A 23 7.66 15.97 -18.91
N HIS A 24 8.91 15.68 -19.30
CA HIS A 24 9.56 14.41 -19.02
C HIS A 24 10.19 14.45 -17.62
N ASN A 25 9.78 13.55 -16.73
CA ASN A 25 10.23 13.47 -15.34
C ASN A 25 11.01 12.16 -15.10
N PRO A 26 12.29 12.06 -15.54
CA PRO A 26 12.98 10.77 -15.57
C PRO A 26 13.22 10.16 -14.19
N SER A 27 13.71 10.92 -13.20
CA SER A 27 13.99 10.34 -11.87
C SER A 27 12.71 9.83 -11.20
N SER A 28 11.62 10.62 -11.24
CA SER A 28 10.32 10.20 -10.69
C SER A 28 9.77 8.94 -11.35
N ASN A 29 9.81 8.88 -12.68
CA ASN A 29 9.38 7.70 -13.41
C ASN A 29 10.18 6.44 -13.02
N MET A 30 11.49 6.58 -12.81
CA MET A 30 12.35 5.47 -12.40
C MET A 30 12.13 5.08 -10.94
N LYS A 31 12.02 6.06 -10.03
CA LYS A 31 11.83 5.83 -8.59
C LYS A 31 10.51 5.14 -8.27
N LEU A 32 9.44 5.47 -9.01
CA LEU A 32 8.11 4.88 -8.84
C LEU A 32 7.87 3.65 -9.73
N ALA A 33 8.88 3.20 -10.49
CA ALA A 33 8.77 2.13 -11.48
C ALA A 33 7.65 2.35 -12.53
N SER A 34 7.36 3.61 -12.85
CA SER A 34 6.35 3.99 -13.85
C SER A 34 6.76 3.58 -15.27
N GLY A 35 8.07 3.51 -15.54
CA GLY A 35 8.65 3.09 -16.83
C GLY A 35 9.40 4.21 -17.56
N ILE A 36 9.73 4.00 -18.83
CA ILE A 36 10.57 4.93 -19.62
C ILE A 36 9.76 5.59 -20.73
N ALA A 37 9.66 6.92 -20.70
CA ALA A 37 8.96 7.69 -21.73
C ALA A 37 9.69 7.64 -23.09
N PRO A 38 8.99 7.50 -24.23
CA PRO A 38 9.60 7.43 -25.55
C PRO A 38 10.02 8.82 -26.09
N VAL A 39 10.85 9.54 -25.33
CA VAL A 39 11.24 10.94 -25.59
C VAL A 39 11.84 11.13 -26.98
N LYS A 40 12.72 10.22 -27.42
CA LYS A 40 13.30 10.31 -28.78
C LYS A 40 12.21 10.32 -29.84
N ARG A 41 11.23 9.43 -29.73
CA ARG A 41 10.09 9.34 -30.65
C ARG A 41 9.24 10.62 -30.62
N MET A 42 8.98 11.15 -29.43
CA MET A 42 8.25 12.43 -29.28
C MET A 42 8.95 13.58 -30.01
N LEU A 43 10.28 13.68 -29.83
CA LEU A 43 11.09 14.70 -30.51
C LEU A 43 11.14 14.49 -32.03
N ASP A 44 11.26 13.25 -32.50
CA ASP A 44 11.26 12.91 -33.93
C ASP A 44 9.91 13.27 -34.60
N LEU A 45 8.80 13.17 -33.86
CA LEU A 45 7.46 13.62 -34.29
C LEU A 45 7.26 15.15 -34.16
N GLY A 46 8.24 15.87 -33.62
CA GLY A 46 8.23 17.31 -33.48
C GLY A 46 7.38 17.82 -32.31
N LEU A 47 7.14 17.01 -31.27
CA LEU A 47 6.52 17.49 -30.03
C LEU A 47 7.49 18.41 -29.27
N ASN A 48 6.93 19.33 -28.49
CA ASN A 48 7.70 20.14 -27.56
C ASN A 48 7.86 19.36 -26.24
N VAL A 49 9.06 18.84 -26.00
CA VAL A 49 9.38 18.06 -24.80
C VAL A 49 10.37 18.84 -23.93
N GLY A 50 9.92 19.18 -22.72
CA GLY A 50 10.73 19.72 -21.64
C GLY A 50 11.14 18.64 -20.63
N ILE A 51 11.96 19.03 -19.65
CA ILE A 51 12.36 18.19 -18.52
C ILE A 51 11.80 18.81 -17.24
N GLY A 52 11.31 17.98 -16.32
CA GLY A 52 10.91 18.37 -14.98
C GLY A 52 11.43 17.38 -13.95
N THR A 53 11.47 17.81 -12.69
CA THR A 53 11.93 16.99 -11.56
C THR A 53 10.81 16.15 -10.96
N ASP A 54 9.55 16.54 -11.18
CA ASP A 54 8.40 16.20 -10.31
C ASP A 54 8.59 16.76 -8.89
N GLY A 55 7.75 16.36 -7.94
CA GLY A 55 7.84 16.75 -6.54
C GLY A 55 8.95 16.03 -5.75
N PRO A 56 9.43 16.62 -4.64
CA PRO A 56 10.52 16.07 -3.83
C PRO A 56 10.13 14.78 -3.05
N ALA A 57 8.86 14.35 -3.08
CA ALA A 57 8.45 13.05 -2.52
C ALA A 57 8.73 11.88 -3.48
N SER A 58 8.84 12.16 -4.78
CA SER A 58 9.03 11.17 -5.85
C SER A 58 10.35 11.36 -6.59
N ASN A 59 11.26 12.22 -6.12
CA ASN A 59 12.57 12.45 -6.73
C ASN A 59 13.77 11.95 -5.87
N ASN A 60 14.34 12.69 -4.93
CA ASN A 60 13.72 13.54 -3.91
C ASN A 60 14.39 14.93 -3.75
N ASP A 61 15.08 15.41 -4.79
CA ASP A 61 15.57 16.79 -4.86
C ASP A 61 14.91 17.54 -6.04
N LEU A 62 15.42 18.74 -6.36
CA LEU A 62 14.97 19.57 -7.48
C LEU A 62 16.15 19.92 -8.41
N ASP A 63 17.14 19.02 -8.56
CA ASP A 63 18.35 19.25 -9.35
C ASP A 63 18.11 18.99 -10.85
N MET A 64 17.91 20.07 -11.61
CA MET A 64 17.75 20.00 -13.06
C MET A 64 18.99 19.50 -13.80
N PHE A 65 20.22 19.67 -13.30
CA PHE A 65 21.42 19.14 -13.97
C PHE A 65 21.43 17.61 -13.95
N GLU A 66 21.01 17.02 -12.83
CA GLU A 66 20.86 15.57 -12.72
C GLU A 66 19.74 15.04 -13.62
N GLU A 67 18.59 15.71 -13.67
CA GLU A 67 17.50 15.32 -14.59
C GLU A 67 17.90 15.39 -16.07
N ILE A 68 18.65 16.43 -16.49
CA ILE A 68 19.12 16.56 -17.88
C ILE A 68 20.09 15.43 -18.24
N ARG A 69 21.01 15.12 -17.32
CA ARG A 69 21.96 14.01 -17.49
C ARG A 69 21.22 12.68 -17.58
N LEU A 70 20.29 12.44 -16.67
CA LEU A 70 19.51 11.21 -16.62
C LEU A 70 18.63 11.05 -17.87
N ALA A 71 17.94 12.09 -18.32
CA ALA A 71 17.17 12.06 -19.57
C ALA A 71 18.04 11.65 -20.77
N SER A 72 19.25 12.20 -20.86
CA SER A 72 20.22 11.86 -21.91
C SER A 72 20.68 10.40 -21.84
N PHE A 73 20.92 9.87 -20.65
CA PHE A 73 21.38 8.48 -20.46
C PHE A 73 20.26 7.47 -20.65
N LEU A 74 19.07 7.73 -20.10
CA LEU A 74 17.88 6.89 -20.32
C LEU A 74 17.52 6.82 -21.80
N GLY A 75 17.61 7.94 -22.52
CA GLY A 75 17.42 7.97 -23.98
C GLY A 75 18.29 6.97 -24.73
N LYS A 76 19.58 6.87 -24.34
CA LYS A 76 20.54 5.94 -24.95
C LYS A 76 20.28 4.50 -24.49
N GLY A 77 20.13 4.30 -23.18
CA GLY A 77 19.91 2.99 -22.59
C GLY A 77 18.64 2.31 -23.10
N ALA A 78 17.54 3.05 -23.21
CA ALA A 78 16.26 2.52 -23.67
C ALA A 78 16.22 2.24 -25.18
N SER A 79 16.99 2.97 -26.00
CA SER A 79 17.02 2.79 -27.45
C SER A 79 18.11 1.83 -27.94
N GLY A 80 19.12 1.55 -27.12
CA GLY A 80 20.34 0.85 -27.55
C GLY A 80 21.23 1.67 -28.50
N ASP A 81 20.91 2.95 -28.72
CA ASP A 81 21.63 3.85 -29.61
C ASP A 81 22.43 4.88 -28.81
N PRO A 82 23.78 4.86 -28.85
CA PRO A 82 24.61 5.80 -28.10
C PRO A 82 24.49 7.26 -28.60
N THR A 83 23.90 7.46 -29.79
CA THR A 83 23.69 8.80 -30.38
C THR A 83 22.34 9.41 -30.00
N ALA A 84 21.42 8.63 -29.42
CA ALA A 84 20.12 9.11 -28.98
C ALA A 84 20.23 10.18 -27.90
N LEU A 85 19.45 11.26 -28.02
CA LEU A 85 19.43 12.41 -27.08
C LEU A 85 20.84 12.93 -26.74
N PRO A 86 21.57 13.52 -27.71
CA PRO A 86 22.88 14.11 -27.45
C PRO A 86 22.78 15.32 -26.52
N ALA A 87 23.86 15.66 -25.82
CA ALA A 87 23.89 16.73 -24.80
C ALA A 87 23.24 18.05 -25.24
N ARG A 88 23.50 18.49 -26.48
CA ARG A 88 22.89 19.71 -27.04
C ARG A 88 21.36 19.64 -27.08
N GLN A 89 20.80 18.49 -27.43
CA GLN A 89 19.35 18.27 -27.46
C GLN A 89 18.79 18.22 -26.04
N SER A 90 19.46 17.53 -25.12
CA SER A 90 19.04 17.44 -23.72
C SER A 90 19.04 18.81 -23.02
N LEU A 91 20.07 19.64 -23.25
CA LEU A 91 20.09 21.01 -22.75
C LEU A 91 18.98 21.86 -23.39
N ALA A 92 18.67 21.65 -24.67
CA ALA A 92 17.56 22.32 -25.33
C ALA A 92 16.21 21.91 -24.72
N MET A 93 16.03 20.65 -24.32
CA MET A 93 14.86 20.18 -23.56
C MET A 93 14.70 20.94 -22.23
N ALA A 94 15.80 21.12 -21.50
CA ALA A 94 15.81 21.84 -20.23
C ALA A 94 15.57 23.35 -20.33
N THR A 95 15.74 23.93 -21.53
CA THR A 95 15.71 25.38 -21.76
C THR A 95 14.65 25.74 -22.80
N ARG A 96 15.03 25.96 -24.06
CA ARG A 96 14.14 26.49 -25.10
C ARG A 96 12.94 25.58 -25.42
N LEU A 97 13.11 24.27 -25.39
CA LEU A 97 12.02 23.33 -25.67
C LEU A 97 11.12 23.18 -24.44
N GLY A 98 11.66 23.25 -23.22
CA GLY A 98 10.87 23.37 -22.00
C GLY A 98 10.00 24.63 -22.01
N ALA A 99 10.58 25.78 -22.37
CA ALA A 99 9.82 27.02 -22.54
C ALA A 99 8.73 26.88 -23.61
N ARG A 100 9.00 26.19 -24.74
CA ARG A 100 7.98 25.90 -25.76
C ARG A 100 6.89 24.94 -25.27
N ALA A 101 7.25 23.93 -24.48
CA ALA A 101 6.30 23.00 -23.89
C ALA A 101 5.35 23.71 -22.91
N MET A 102 5.82 24.76 -22.24
CA MET A 102 4.99 25.64 -21.41
C MET A 102 4.34 26.79 -22.19
N HIS A 103 4.46 26.83 -23.52
CA HIS A 103 3.95 27.92 -24.38
C HIS A 103 4.55 29.31 -24.09
N MET A 104 5.69 29.36 -23.42
CA MET A 104 6.44 30.57 -23.06
C MET A 104 7.68 30.81 -23.93
N GLY A 105 7.89 30.01 -24.99
CA GLY A 105 9.07 30.10 -25.84
C GLY A 105 9.26 31.44 -26.58
N HIS A 106 8.24 32.29 -26.59
CA HIS A 106 8.33 33.68 -27.09
C HIS A 106 8.88 34.65 -26.03
N LEU A 107 8.81 34.30 -24.74
CA LEU A 107 9.26 35.13 -23.62
C LEU A 107 10.65 34.74 -23.12
N THR A 108 10.98 33.44 -23.08
CA THR A 108 12.18 32.93 -22.40
C THR A 108 12.71 31.64 -23.06
N GLY A 109 13.77 31.07 -22.46
CA GLY A 109 14.40 29.80 -22.84
C GLY A 109 15.55 29.91 -23.84
N SER A 110 15.82 31.09 -24.37
CA SER A 110 16.96 31.38 -25.25
C SER A 110 17.41 32.84 -25.14
N LEU A 111 18.70 33.07 -25.39
CA LEU A 111 19.33 34.39 -25.36
C LEU A 111 19.16 35.08 -26.71
N GLU A 112 18.00 35.71 -26.90
CA GLU A 112 17.64 36.42 -28.13
C GLU A 112 17.11 37.81 -27.77
N PRO A 113 17.45 38.88 -28.54
CA PRO A 113 16.91 40.20 -28.30
C PRO A 113 15.37 40.19 -28.23
N GLY A 114 14.81 40.88 -27.25
CA GLY A 114 13.36 40.96 -27.00
C GLY A 114 12.80 39.91 -26.04
N LYS A 115 13.58 38.89 -25.65
CA LYS A 115 13.21 37.94 -24.60
C LYS A 115 13.57 38.45 -23.20
N ARG A 116 12.95 37.87 -22.18
CA ARG A 116 13.28 38.12 -20.77
C ARG A 116 14.72 37.71 -20.50
N ALA A 117 15.39 38.49 -19.66
CA ALA A 117 16.72 38.16 -19.15
C ALA A 117 16.61 37.13 -18.03
N ASP A 118 16.37 35.88 -18.43
CA ASP A 118 16.38 34.69 -17.56
C ASP A 118 17.69 33.95 -17.81
N LEU A 119 18.66 34.10 -16.90
CA LEU A 119 20.06 33.70 -17.10
C LEU A 119 20.57 32.88 -15.92
N ILE A 120 21.46 31.94 -16.21
CA ILE A 120 22.32 31.33 -15.19
C ILE A 120 23.78 31.44 -15.62
N LEU A 121 24.68 31.63 -14.65
CA LEU A 121 26.12 31.49 -14.85
C LEU A 121 26.57 30.17 -14.20
N VAL A 122 27.35 29.37 -14.94
CA VAL A 122 27.83 28.06 -14.50
C VAL A 122 29.36 28.05 -14.55
N ASP A 123 30.00 27.86 -13.40
CA ASP A 123 31.45 27.74 -13.31
C ASP A 123 31.92 26.32 -13.70
N ILE A 124 32.51 26.23 -14.89
CA ILE A 124 33.11 24.98 -15.39
C ILE A 124 34.62 24.90 -15.10
N ASN A 125 35.18 25.85 -14.35
CA ASN A 125 36.58 25.86 -13.94
C ASN A 125 36.82 25.17 -12.59
N VAL A 126 36.14 24.05 -12.40
CA VAL A 126 36.15 23.23 -11.18
C VAL A 126 36.80 21.88 -11.44
N LEU A 127 37.34 21.26 -10.38
CA LEU A 127 38.11 20.01 -10.47
C LEU A 127 37.35 18.88 -11.18
N HIS A 128 36.07 18.68 -10.85
CA HIS A 128 35.25 17.60 -11.42
C HIS A 128 34.84 17.84 -12.89
N ASN A 129 35.08 19.04 -13.43
CA ASN A 129 34.81 19.40 -14.82
C ASN A 129 36.10 19.58 -15.66
N ALA A 130 37.25 19.16 -15.13
CA ALA A 130 38.53 19.14 -15.82
C ALA A 130 38.91 17.73 -16.30
N PRO A 131 39.68 17.58 -17.40
CA PRO A 131 40.17 18.62 -18.32
C PRO A 131 39.10 19.09 -19.32
N ARG A 132 39.34 20.25 -19.95
CA ARG A 132 38.41 20.83 -20.93
C ARG A 132 38.96 20.76 -22.35
N PHE A 133 38.31 19.94 -23.18
CA PHE A 133 38.67 19.77 -24.59
C PHE A 133 37.98 20.83 -25.47
N ARG A 134 38.71 21.41 -26.41
CA ARG A 134 38.22 22.48 -27.31
C ARG A 134 38.09 22.07 -28.78
N ARG A 135 38.36 20.80 -29.09
CA ARG A 135 38.37 20.29 -30.47
C ARG A 135 36.99 20.36 -31.13
N ASP A 136 35.95 19.98 -30.39
CA ASP A 136 34.56 19.96 -30.87
C ASP A 136 33.81 21.20 -30.36
N ALA A 137 33.19 21.94 -31.28
CA ALA A 137 32.34 23.09 -30.95
C ALA A 137 31.15 22.72 -30.06
N ASN A 138 30.72 21.46 -30.06
CA ASN A 138 29.67 20.94 -29.18
C ASN A 138 30.20 20.44 -27.83
N GLY A 139 31.51 20.46 -27.59
CA GLY A 139 32.13 19.94 -26.37
C GLY A 139 31.62 20.62 -25.10
N LEU A 140 31.25 21.90 -25.17
CA LEU A 140 30.69 22.64 -24.03
C LEU A 140 29.33 22.08 -23.57
N TYR A 141 28.47 21.64 -24.50
CA TYR A 141 27.21 21.00 -24.13
C TYR A 141 27.45 19.70 -23.36
N ALA A 142 28.45 18.92 -23.79
CA ALA A 142 28.82 17.70 -23.08
C ALA A 142 29.33 18.00 -21.67
N GLN A 143 30.11 19.08 -21.48
CA GLN A 143 30.55 19.50 -20.14
C GLN A 143 29.38 19.90 -19.24
N LEU A 144 28.44 20.70 -19.76
CA LEU A 144 27.27 21.13 -19.00
C LEU A 144 26.34 19.96 -18.64
N VAL A 145 26.15 18.99 -19.55
CA VAL A 145 25.19 17.89 -19.32
C VAL A 145 25.81 16.68 -18.61
N TYR A 146 27.07 16.36 -18.88
CA TYR A 146 27.69 15.12 -18.39
C TYR A 146 28.64 15.31 -17.20
N ALA A 147 29.14 16.52 -16.97
CA ALA A 147 30.12 16.79 -15.91
C ALA A 147 29.68 17.85 -14.89
N ALA A 148 28.95 18.89 -15.30
CA ALA A 148 28.51 19.94 -14.39
C ALA A 148 27.51 19.44 -13.34
N LYS A 149 27.43 20.18 -12.24
CA LYS A 149 26.57 19.94 -11.08
C LYS A 149 25.77 21.22 -10.77
N ALA A 150 24.61 21.10 -10.10
CA ALA A 150 23.82 22.29 -9.74
C ALA A 150 24.61 23.30 -8.88
N ARG A 151 25.51 22.82 -8.00
CA ARG A 151 26.38 23.67 -7.19
C ARG A 151 27.35 24.53 -8.01
N ASP A 152 27.58 24.19 -9.28
CA ASP A 152 28.45 24.96 -10.16
C ASP A 152 27.73 26.23 -10.67
N VAL A 153 26.43 26.39 -10.42
CA VAL A 153 25.70 27.63 -10.71
C VAL A 153 26.10 28.71 -9.70
N THR A 154 26.67 29.80 -10.19
CA THR A 154 27.11 30.93 -9.35
C THR A 154 26.11 32.06 -9.34
N ASP A 155 25.39 32.29 -10.43
CA ASP A 155 24.51 33.44 -10.58
C ASP A 155 23.21 33.03 -11.27
N VAL A 156 22.09 33.58 -10.81
CA VAL A 156 20.75 33.35 -11.36
C VAL A 156 20.05 34.68 -11.49
N MET A 157 19.57 34.97 -12.69
CA MET A 157 18.77 36.13 -13.01
C MET A 157 17.41 35.69 -13.57
N VAL A 158 16.34 36.37 -13.14
CA VAL A 158 15.00 36.20 -13.71
C VAL A 158 14.45 37.57 -14.06
N ASN A 159 14.03 37.74 -15.32
CA ASN A 159 13.48 38.97 -15.86
C ASN A 159 14.33 40.22 -15.54
N GLY A 160 15.67 40.09 -15.60
CA GLY A 160 16.58 41.18 -15.30
C GLY A 160 16.94 41.37 -13.82
N ALA A 161 16.30 40.65 -12.90
CA ALA A 161 16.56 40.74 -11.46
C ALA A 161 17.44 39.57 -10.99
N TRP A 162 18.52 39.87 -10.25
CA TRP A 162 19.38 38.85 -9.66
C TRP A 162 18.70 38.19 -8.47
N LEU A 163 18.52 36.87 -8.53
CA LEU A 163 17.99 36.05 -7.43
C LEU A 163 19.11 35.34 -6.66
N MET A 164 20.21 35.03 -7.34
CA MET A 164 21.45 34.51 -6.76
C MET A 164 22.64 35.18 -7.43
N ARG A 165 23.67 35.51 -6.66
CA ARG A 165 24.92 36.09 -7.17
C ARG A 165 26.09 35.56 -6.35
N GLU A 166 27.18 35.15 -7.00
CA GLU A 166 28.35 34.55 -6.33
C GLU A 166 27.97 33.42 -5.34
N SER A 167 27.03 32.57 -5.77
CA SER A 167 26.43 31.47 -5.00
C SER A 167 25.69 31.90 -3.71
N GLN A 168 25.34 33.19 -3.57
CA GLN A 168 24.55 33.73 -2.46
C GLN A 168 23.14 34.10 -2.92
N LEU A 169 22.11 33.53 -2.27
CA LEU A 169 20.71 33.85 -2.52
C LEU A 169 20.40 35.28 -2.04
N GLN A 170 19.74 36.07 -2.88
CA GLN A 170 19.50 37.50 -2.63
C GLN A 170 18.11 37.79 -2.06
N THR A 171 17.21 36.82 -2.08
CA THR A 171 15.77 37.03 -1.85
C THR A 171 15.17 36.12 -0.78
N LEU A 172 15.97 35.24 -0.17
CA LEU A 172 15.52 34.23 0.77
C LEU A 172 16.40 34.20 2.03
N ASP A 173 15.78 34.04 3.20
CA ASP A 173 16.46 33.75 4.46
C ASP A 173 16.54 32.23 4.64
N VAL A 174 17.68 31.63 4.28
CA VAL A 174 17.87 30.18 4.31
C VAL A 174 17.79 29.62 5.74
N PRO A 175 18.46 30.20 6.76
CA PRO A 175 18.28 29.77 8.15
C PRO A 175 16.82 29.76 8.63
N ALA A 176 16.04 30.81 8.33
CA ALA A 176 14.63 30.87 8.71
C ALA A 176 13.80 29.77 8.02
N LEU A 177 13.98 29.60 6.71
CA LEU A 177 13.29 28.54 5.95
C LEU A 177 13.64 27.13 6.44
N MET A 178 14.90 26.89 6.82
CA MET A 178 15.33 25.62 7.40
C MET A 178 14.61 25.33 8.72
N GLN A 179 14.50 26.34 9.59
CA GLN A 179 13.77 26.20 10.85
C GLN A 179 12.28 25.89 10.61
N GLU A 180 11.63 26.60 9.68
CA GLU A 180 10.24 26.33 9.31
C GLU A 180 10.06 24.91 8.76
N ALA A 181 10.97 24.45 7.89
CA ALA A 181 10.94 23.10 7.35
C ALA A 181 11.08 22.03 8.45
N ASP A 182 11.97 22.22 9.42
CA ASP A 182 12.15 21.31 10.56
C ASP A 182 10.89 21.22 11.44
N GLU A 183 10.15 22.33 11.59
CA GLU A 183 8.88 22.32 12.30
C GLU A 183 7.81 21.48 11.58
N TYR A 184 7.73 21.57 10.26
CA TYR A 184 6.83 20.73 9.46
C TYR A 184 7.26 19.26 9.50
N ALA A 185 8.55 18.97 9.36
CA ALA A 185 9.08 17.61 9.47
C ALA A 185 8.66 16.96 10.79
N ARG A 186 8.83 17.68 11.91
CA ARG A 186 8.41 17.19 13.24
C ARG A 186 6.90 16.92 13.33
N LYS A 187 6.06 17.79 12.75
CA LYS A 187 4.60 17.59 12.72
C LYS A 187 4.23 16.35 11.90
N ILE A 188 4.89 16.15 10.75
CA ILE A 188 4.70 14.98 9.89
C ILE A 188 5.17 13.71 10.61
N ASP A 189 6.33 13.74 11.28
CA ASP A 189 6.83 12.62 12.07
C ASP A 189 5.84 12.24 13.18
N ILE A 190 5.33 13.20 13.94
CA ILE A 190 4.33 12.93 14.99
C ILE A 190 3.08 12.27 14.38
N PHE A 191 2.61 12.77 13.23
CA PHE A 191 1.48 12.18 12.52
C PHE A 191 1.77 10.74 12.06
N LEU A 192 2.92 10.50 11.42
CA LEU A 192 3.33 9.19 10.93
C LEU A 192 3.55 8.21 12.08
N ILE A 193 4.23 8.61 13.15
CA ILE A 193 4.43 7.77 14.35
C ILE A 193 3.08 7.34 14.95
N ARG A 194 2.12 8.27 15.08
CA ARG A 194 0.78 7.94 15.58
C ARG A 194 0.06 6.97 14.62
N ARG A 195 0.15 7.22 13.31
CA ARG A 195 -0.47 6.40 12.28
C ARG A 195 0.15 4.99 12.19
N GLU A 196 1.47 4.89 12.24
CA GLU A 196 2.20 3.63 12.13
C GLU A 196 2.12 2.77 13.40
N LYS A 197 1.93 3.41 14.56
CA LYS A 197 1.57 2.70 15.80
C LYS A 197 0.16 2.14 15.75
N SER A 198 -0.76 2.78 15.02
CA SER A 198 -2.13 2.29 14.86
C SER A 198 -2.19 1.13 13.87
N LEU A 199 -2.44 -0.08 14.39
CA LEU A 199 -2.61 -1.28 13.55
C LEU A 199 -3.79 -1.13 12.58
N LEU A 200 -4.84 -0.44 13.02
CA LEU A 200 -6.00 -0.11 12.19
C LEU A 200 -5.60 0.78 11.01
N SER A 201 -4.80 1.82 11.24
CA SER A 201 -4.35 2.73 10.18
C SER A 201 -3.45 2.02 9.16
N LYS A 202 -2.60 1.09 9.62
CA LYS A 202 -1.81 0.20 8.77
C LYS A 202 -2.69 -0.73 7.95
N LEU A 203 -3.73 -1.31 8.56
CA LEU A 203 -4.69 -2.16 7.85
C LEU A 203 -5.47 -1.38 6.78
N LEU A 204 -5.95 -0.19 7.10
CA LEU A 204 -6.67 0.69 6.17
C LEU A 204 -5.81 1.10 4.97
N ALA A 205 -4.50 1.29 5.17
CA ALA A 205 -3.58 1.62 4.08
C ALA A 205 -3.38 0.48 3.07
N LEU A 206 -3.70 -0.78 3.44
CA LEU A 206 -3.57 -1.94 2.56
C LEU A 206 -4.82 -2.20 1.70
N GLY A 207 -5.94 -1.53 1.96
CA GLY A 207 -7.22 -1.88 1.35
C GLY A 207 -8.01 -0.71 0.80
N GLU A 208 -8.27 -0.73 -0.52
CA GLU A 208 -9.35 0.05 -1.16
C GLU A 208 -10.76 -0.43 -0.72
N GLN A 209 -10.86 -1.60 -0.06
CA GLN A 209 -12.11 -2.26 0.36
C GLN A 209 -12.06 -2.68 1.84
N THR A 210 -11.66 -1.78 2.73
CA THR A 210 -11.83 -2.04 4.17
C THR A 210 -13.30 -1.78 4.53
N GLU A 211 -14.06 -2.84 4.77
CA GLU A 211 -15.41 -2.73 5.32
C GLU A 211 -15.32 -2.62 6.84
N GLU A 212 -15.74 -1.48 7.38
CA GLU A 212 -15.93 -1.29 8.82
C GLU A 212 -17.26 -1.95 9.22
N GLU A 213 -17.24 -3.26 9.51
CA GLU A 213 -18.38 -3.95 10.14
C GLU A 213 -18.08 -4.22 11.62
N GLU A 214 -18.60 -3.37 12.52
CA GLU A 214 -18.66 -3.72 13.94
C GLU A 214 -19.69 -4.82 14.15
N SER A 215 -19.24 -6.09 14.15
CA SER A 215 -20.13 -7.25 14.28
C SER A 215 -20.17 -7.76 15.72
N PHE A 216 -21.36 -7.84 16.31
CA PHE A 216 -21.59 -8.54 17.58
C PHE A 216 -21.92 -10.00 17.31
N GLU A 217 -21.25 -10.94 17.98
CA GLU A 217 -21.43 -12.38 17.80
C GLU A 217 -21.53 -13.07 19.16
N VAL A 218 -22.50 -13.99 19.28
CA VAL A 218 -22.59 -14.96 20.38
C VAL A 218 -21.92 -16.24 19.93
N GLN A 219 -21.04 -16.78 20.78
CA GLN A 219 -20.23 -17.95 20.48
C GLN A 219 -20.08 -18.85 21.71
N ALA A 220 -20.20 -20.15 21.49
CA ALA A 220 -19.95 -21.20 22.48
C ALA A 220 -19.18 -22.35 21.83
N LYS A 221 -18.24 -22.95 22.56
CA LYS A 221 -17.50 -24.12 22.13
C LYS A 221 -17.60 -25.22 23.19
N VAL A 222 -17.75 -26.46 22.74
CA VAL A 222 -17.79 -27.66 23.59
C VAL A 222 -16.79 -28.67 23.00
N PRO A 223 -15.85 -29.21 23.79
CA PRO A 223 -15.03 -30.33 23.34
C PRO A 223 -15.92 -31.55 23.11
N ILE A 224 -15.70 -32.28 22.02
CA ILE A 224 -16.50 -33.46 21.68
C ILE A 224 -15.58 -34.66 21.44
N ALA A 225 -16.03 -35.86 21.80
CA ALA A 225 -15.24 -37.08 21.56
C ALA A 225 -15.14 -37.40 20.06
N ASN A 226 -16.23 -37.19 19.31
CA ASN A 226 -16.27 -37.37 17.86
C ASN A 226 -17.40 -36.52 17.24
N ARG A 227 -17.37 -36.38 15.91
CA ARG A 227 -18.35 -35.60 15.15
C ARG A 227 -19.65 -36.34 14.81
N GLU A 228 -19.72 -37.66 14.99
CA GLU A 228 -20.82 -38.48 14.50
C GLU A 228 -22.14 -38.22 15.24
N THR A 229 -22.06 -38.01 16.56
CA THR A 229 -23.23 -37.70 17.39
C THR A 229 -23.93 -36.44 16.89
N VAL A 230 -23.16 -35.38 16.66
CA VAL A 230 -23.68 -34.10 16.18
C VAL A 230 -24.22 -34.23 14.75
N LEU A 231 -23.51 -34.94 13.86
CA LEU A 231 -23.97 -35.16 12.49
C LEU A 231 -25.31 -35.88 12.44
N LYS A 232 -25.51 -36.93 13.25
CA LYS A 232 -26.81 -37.63 13.37
C LYS A 232 -27.90 -36.74 13.94
N ALA A 233 -27.55 -35.79 14.82
CA ALA A 233 -28.52 -34.87 15.41
C ALA A 233 -29.00 -33.80 14.42
N LEU A 234 -28.17 -33.43 13.42
CA LEU A 234 -28.55 -32.48 12.37
C LEU A 234 -29.63 -33.03 11.42
N ASP A 235 -29.84 -34.35 11.37
CA ASP A 235 -30.88 -35.00 10.58
C ASP A 235 -32.22 -35.14 11.33
N LYS A 236 -32.28 -34.73 12.61
CA LYS A 236 -33.50 -34.85 13.44
C LYS A 236 -34.51 -33.75 13.09
N PRO A 237 -35.82 -33.99 13.24
CA PRO A 237 -36.82 -32.94 13.14
C PRO A 237 -36.61 -31.88 14.23
N GLY A 238 -36.76 -30.60 13.87
CA GLY A 238 -36.60 -29.45 14.77
C GLY A 238 -35.40 -28.54 14.44
N ILE A 239 -34.53 -28.97 13.52
CA ILE A 239 -33.44 -28.17 12.96
C ILE A 239 -33.48 -28.27 11.43
N GLU A 240 -33.25 -27.16 10.73
CA GLU A 240 -33.18 -27.14 9.27
C GLU A 240 -31.77 -26.75 8.84
N VAL A 241 -31.12 -27.56 8.00
CA VAL A 241 -29.82 -27.22 7.44
C VAL A 241 -30.00 -26.44 6.13
N ILE A 242 -29.62 -25.16 6.13
CA ILE A 242 -29.68 -24.29 4.96
C ILE A 242 -28.53 -24.62 3.99
N TYR A 243 -27.30 -24.71 4.49
CA TYR A 243 -26.16 -25.14 3.70
C TYR A 243 -25.04 -25.75 4.54
N LYS A 244 -24.18 -26.52 3.87
CA LYS A 244 -22.96 -27.12 4.42
C LYS A 244 -21.72 -26.66 3.64
N ARG A 245 -20.60 -26.45 4.33
CA ARG A 245 -19.27 -26.21 3.74
C ARG A 245 -18.20 -26.99 4.50
N HIS A 246 -17.18 -27.44 3.79
CA HIS A 246 -16.00 -28.09 4.38
C HIS A 246 -14.74 -27.42 3.86
N TYR A 247 -13.86 -27.03 4.78
CA TYR A 247 -12.60 -26.39 4.44
C TYR A 247 -11.55 -26.63 5.52
N ARG A 248 -10.27 -26.63 5.10
CA ARG A 248 -9.14 -26.52 6.04
C ARG A 248 -8.86 -25.05 6.27
N GLN A 249 -8.76 -24.66 7.53
CA GLN A 249 -8.51 -23.29 7.95
C GLN A 249 -7.12 -23.18 8.55
N PHE A 250 -6.34 -22.23 8.03
CA PHE A 250 -5.02 -21.86 8.53
C PHE A 250 -5.10 -20.44 9.04
N ASP A 251 -5.01 -20.25 10.36
CA ASP A 251 -4.99 -18.95 11.00
C ASP A 251 -3.58 -18.66 11.53
N THR A 252 -2.97 -17.56 11.10
CA THR A 252 -1.77 -16.98 11.73
C THR A 252 -2.18 -15.74 12.51
N TYR A 253 -1.99 -15.77 13.83
CA TYR A 253 -2.25 -14.65 14.72
C TYR A 253 -0.96 -13.89 15.00
N PHE A 254 -0.96 -12.61 14.63
CA PHE A 254 0.07 -11.63 14.92
C PHE A 254 -0.33 -10.83 16.16
N SER A 255 0.48 -10.90 17.22
CA SER A 255 0.28 -10.13 18.44
C SER A 255 1.33 -9.01 18.54
N PHE A 256 0.94 -7.89 19.12
CA PHE A 256 1.75 -6.68 19.22
C PHE A 256 1.85 -6.27 20.70
N ASP A 257 2.99 -5.69 21.09
CA ASP A 257 3.17 -5.13 22.43
C ASP A 257 2.33 -3.84 22.60
N GLU A 258 2.07 -3.45 23.85
CA GLU A 258 1.27 -2.26 24.22
C GLU A 258 1.58 -1.00 23.38
N PRO A 259 0.57 -0.13 23.11
CA PRO A 259 -0.67 0.08 23.90
C PRO A 259 -1.94 -0.56 23.32
N GLU A 260 -1.86 -1.28 22.22
CA GLU A 260 -3.04 -1.90 21.60
C GLU A 260 -3.05 -3.40 21.92
N GLU A 261 -3.91 -3.87 22.83
CA GLU A 261 -4.24 -5.31 23.03
C GLU A 261 -4.93 -5.93 21.80
N SER A 262 -4.67 -5.39 20.61
CA SER A 262 -5.27 -5.81 19.35
C SER A 262 -4.40 -6.88 18.71
N ARG A 263 -5.05 -7.83 18.04
CA ARG A 263 -4.38 -8.92 17.32
C ARG A 263 -4.76 -8.86 15.86
N LEU A 264 -3.80 -9.06 14.96
CA LEU A 264 -4.08 -9.18 13.53
C LEU A 264 -4.09 -10.68 13.18
N ARG A 265 -5.20 -11.16 12.60
CA ARG A 265 -5.30 -12.54 12.12
C ARG A 265 -5.24 -12.56 10.60
N TYR A 266 -4.26 -13.26 10.05
CA TYR A 266 -4.25 -13.72 8.66
C TYR A 266 -4.89 -15.11 8.61
N ARG A 267 -5.91 -15.28 7.76
CA ARG A 267 -6.65 -16.52 7.60
C ARG A 267 -6.64 -16.99 6.16
N GLU A 268 -6.42 -18.28 5.94
CA GLU A 268 -6.63 -18.96 4.67
C GLU A 268 -7.66 -20.09 4.85
N ASP A 269 -8.77 -19.98 4.12
CA ASP A 269 -9.79 -21.03 4.05
C ASP A 269 -9.62 -21.80 2.72
N HIS A 270 -9.19 -23.06 2.80
CA HIS A 270 -9.02 -23.98 1.68
C HIS A 270 -10.30 -24.83 1.53
N PHE A 271 -11.21 -24.40 0.67
CA PHE A 271 -12.48 -25.09 0.42
C PHE A 271 -12.25 -26.43 -0.26
N LEU A 272 -12.85 -27.49 0.28
CA LEU A 272 -12.68 -28.86 -0.18
C LEU A 272 -13.89 -29.34 -1.01
N ASP A 273 -13.63 -30.19 -1.99
CA ASP A 273 -14.65 -30.99 -2.66
C ASP A 273 -14.95 -32.31 -1.91
N GLU A 274 -15.86 -33.13 -2.44
CA GLU A 274 -16.22 -34.43 -1.88
C GLU A 274 -15.06 -35.44 -1.86
N LYS A 275 -14.00 -35.20 -2.65
CA LYS A 275 -12.78 -36.00 -2.71
C LYS A 275 -11.64 -35.45 -1.85
N ASN A 276 -11.92 -34.47 -0.98
CA ASN A 276 -10.95 -33.75 -0.15
C ASN A 276 -9.87 -32.99 -0.92
N GLN A 277 -10.13 -32.59 -2.16
CA GLN A 277 -9.26 -31.75 -2.98
C GLN A 277 -9.64 -30.27 -2.84
N THR A 278 -8.64 -29.39 -2.86
CA THR A 278 -8.85 -27.94 -2.70
C THR A 278 -9.45 -27.34 -3.97
N LEU A 279 -10.65 -26.78 -3.88
CA LEU A 279 -11.34 -26.08 -4.98
C LEU A 279 -10.91 -24.62 -5.07
N LYS A 280 -10.85 -23.94 -3.92
CA LYS A 280 -10.59 -22.50 -3.84
C LYS A 280 -9.93 -22.18 -2.52
N VAL A 281 -8.98 -21.23 -2.56
CA VAL A 281 -8.42 -20.60 -1.37
C VAL A 281 -9.01 -19.20 -1.23
N ARG A 282 -9.42 -18.85 -0.01
CA ARG A 282 -9.82 -17.49 0.34
C ARG A 282 -8.95 -16.99 1.49
N SER A 283 -8.24 -15.90 1.25
CA SER A 283 -7.38 -15.27 2.26
C SER A 283 -8.02 -13.98 2.80
N ARG A 284 -7.90 -13.75 4.11
CA ARG A 284 -8.49 -12.57 4.79
C ARG A 284 -7.63 -12.09 5.95
N LEU A 285 -7.53 -10.77 6.11
CA LEU A 285 -7.00 -10.13 7.30
C LEU A 285 -8.15 -9.70 8.24
N THR A 286 -7.97 -9.89 9.53
CA THR A 286 -8.90 -9.41 10.55
C THR A 286 -8.12 -8.76 11.69
N LEU A 287 -8.28 -7.46 11.89
CA LEU A 287 -7.84 -6.82 13.14
C LEU A 287 -8.92 -7.09 14.19
N ILE A 288 -8.52 -7.73 15.27
CA ILE A 288 -9.37 -8.13 16.40
C ILE A 288 -9.01 -7.19 17.55
N GLY A 289 -9.95 -6.34 17.94
CA GLY A 289 -9.77 -5.44 19.08
C GLY A 289 -9.82 -6.16 20.43
N PRO A 290 -9.58 -5.42 21.53
CA PRO A 290 -9.61 -5.98 22.89
C PRO A 290 -10.96 -6.58 23.23
N SER A 291 -10.94 -7.63 24.06
CA SER A 291 -12.17 -8.27 24.56
C SER A 291 -12.89 -7.32 25.53
N ARG A 292 -14.14 -6.93 25.24
CA ARG A 292 -14.98 -6.26 26.24
C ARG A 292 -15.78 -7.32 26.98
N GLU A 293 -15.29 -7.74 28.14
CA GLU A 293 -15.96 -8.79 28.92
C GLU A 293 -17.25 -8.26 29.58
N HIS A 294 -18.40 -8.70 29.07
CA HIS A 294 -19.61 -8.81 29.87
C HIS A 294 -20.00 -10.29 29.93
N TYR A 295 -19.63 -10.94 31.04
CA TYR A 295 -20.08 -12.29 31.34
C TYR A 295 -21.55 -12.24 31.75
N PHE A 296 -22.44 -12.78 30.92
CA PHE A 296 -23.76 -13.16 31.38
C PHE A 296 -23.65 -14.46 32.20
N PRO A 297 -24.60 -14.75 33.11
CA PRO A 297 -24.56 -15.93 33.98
C PRO A 297 -24.37 -17.28 33.27
N GLN A 298 -24.56 -17.34 31.94
CA GLN A 298 -24.50 -18.56 31.12
C GLN A 298 -23.17 -18.79 30.36
N LYS A 299 -22.04 -18.16 30.73
CA LYS A 299 -20.71 -18.35 30.07
C LYS A 299 -20.73 -18.11 28.54
N VAL A 300 -21.50 -17.13 28.06
CA VAL A 300 -21.55 -16.76 26.64
C VAL A 300 -20.90 -15.40 26.42
N LEU A 301 -19.94 -15.34 25.48
CA LEU A 301 -19.16 -14.14 25.15
C LEU A 301 -20.04 -13.05 24.51
N LEU A 302 -19.80 -11.78 24.87
CA LEU A 302 -20.40 -10.62 24.20
C LEU A 302 -19.35 -9.60 23.74
N SER A 303 -19.08 -9.63 22.42
CA SER A 303 -18.43 -8.62 21.57
C SER A 303 -16.89 -8.52 21.55
N ARG A 304 -16.35 -8.52 20.32
CA ARG A 304 -15.03 -8.00 19.94
C ARG A 304 -15.23 -7.14 18.69
N SER A 305 -14.68 -5.93 18.66
CA SER A 305 -14.59 -5.15 17.42
C SER A 305 -13.69 -5.90 16.43
N ARG A 306 -14.13 -6.04 15.18
CA ARG A 306 -13.39 -6.72 14.12
C ARG A 306 -13.36 -5.84 12.89
N PHE A 307 -12.18 -5.53 12.39
CA PHE A 307 -12.02 -4.84 11.10
C PHE A 307 -11.51 -5.83 10.07
N LEU A 308 -12.16 -5.88 8.91
CA LEU A 308 -11.89 -6.88 7.88
C LEU A 308 -11.21 -6.23 6.68
N ALA A 309 -10.17 -6.88 6.17
CA ALA A 309 -9.55 -6.50 4.90
C ALA A 309 -9.25 -7.75 4.07
N SER A 310 -9.27 -7.61 2.75
CA SER A 310 -8.80 -8.66 1.83
C SER A 310 -7.30 -8.88 2.03
N ALA A 311 -6.88 -10.15 2.11
CA ALA A 311 -5.45 -10.46 2.20
C ALA A 311 -4.90 -10.76 0.81
N THR A 312 -4.40 -9.72 0.13
CA THR A 312 -3.89 -9.78 -1.25
C THR A 312 -2.39 -10.08 -1.34
N GLN A 313 -1.68 -10.04 -0.20
CA GLN A 313 -0.24 -10.23 -0.13
C GLN A 313 0.12 -11.51 0.64
N SER A 314 1.38 -11.93 0.53
CA SER A 314 1.87 -13.14 1.21
C SER A 314 1.95 -12.96 2.74
N PRO A 315 1.93 -14.06 3.52
CA PRO A 315 2.21 -14.01 4.97
C PRO A 315 3.52 -13.29 5.31
N ARG A 316 4.57 -13.48 4.49
CA ARG A 316 5.86 -12.82 4.68
C ARG A 316 5.75 -11.29 4.58
N PHE A 317 5.02 -10.79 3.59
CA PHE A 317 4.78 -9.36 3.45
C PHE A 317 4.12 -8.79 4.73
N TYR A 318 3.12 -9.47 5.28
CA TYR A 318 2.44 -8.99 6.48
C TYR A 318 3.34 -9.00 7.71
N ARG A 319 4.26 -9.97 7.85
CA ARG A 319 5.28 -9.96 8.91
C ARG A 319 6.19 -8.74 8.81
N GLU A 320 6.71 -8.46 7.62
CA GLU A 320 7.62 -7.34 7.37
C GLU A 320 6.92 -5.98 7.53
N TYR A 321 5.64 -5.89 7.12
CA TYR A 321 4.84 -4.68 7.18
C TYR A 321 4.36 -4.34 8.60
N PHE A 322 3.79 -5.32 9.32
CA PHE A 322 3.22 -5.09 10.65
C PHE A 322 4.25 -5.24 11.78
N LYS A 323 5.30 -6.05 11.59
CA LYS A 323 6.35 -6.32 12.59
C LYS A 323 5.80 -6.79 13.94
N PRO A 324 5.11 -7.94 13.99
CA PRO A 324 4.53 -8.46 15.22
C PRO A 324 5.62 -8.88 16.23
N ALA A 325 5.29 -8.78 17.53
CA ALA A 325 6.14 -9.26 18.61
C ALA A 325 6.07 -10.80 18.73
N HIS A 326 4.88 -11.36 18.53
CA HIS A 326 4.64 -12.80 18.64
C HIS A 326 3.72 -13.32 17.54
N GLU A 327 3.94 -14.58 17.14
CA GLU A 327 3.11 -15.31 16.18
C GLU A 327 2.59 -16.61 16.79
N LEU A 328 1.33 -16.94 16.53
CA LEU A 328 0.76 -18.24 16.85
C LEU A 328 -0.09 -18.75 15.68
N GLU A 329 0.10 -20.02 15.33
CA GLU A 329 -0.62 -20.66 14.23
C GLU A 329 -1.68 -21.61 14.76
N ILE A 330 -2.87 -21.55 14.16
CA ILE A 330 -3.97 -22.48 14.39
C ILE A 330 -4.38 -23.12 13.08
N GLU A 331 -4.27 -24.44 13.00
CA GLU A 331 -4.67 -25.23 11.85
C GLU A 331 -5.82 -26.15 12.25
N LYS A 332 -6.92 -26.10 11.50
CA LYS A 332 -8.08 -26.95 11.77
C LYS A 332 -8.83 -27.37 10.51
N ASP A 333 -9.42 -28.54 10.56
CA ASP A 333 -10.40 -29.03 9.59
C ASP A 333 -11.80 -28.65 10.08
N ARG A 334 -12.57 -27.91 9.28
CA ARG A 334 -13.89 -27.38 9.70
C ARG A 334 -15.00 -27.84 8.77
N MET A 335 -16.01 -28.47 9.34
CA MET A 335 -17.32 -28.63 8.70
C MET A 335 -18.29 -27.60 9.28
N ARG A 336 -18.74 -26.66 8.44
CA ARG A 336 -19.64 -25.58 8.83
C ARG A 336 -21.02 -25.78 8.24
N PHE A 337 -22.04 -25.66 9.08
CA PHE A 337 -23.45 -25.70 8.73
C PHE A 337 -24.07 -24.34 9.06
N LEU A 338 -24.82 -23.77 8.13
CA LEU A 338 -25.81 -22.74 8.47
C LEU A 338 -27.13 -23.47 8.71
N VAL A 339 -27.74 -23.24 9.86
CA VAL A 339 -28.97 -23.90 10.27
C VAL A 339 -30.00 -22.90 10.77
N THR A 340 -31.28 -23.23 10.62
CA THR A 340 -32.37 -22.58 11.33
C THR A 340 -32.81 -23.48 12.48
N TYR A 341 -32.81 -22.94 13.70
CA TYR A 341 -33.27 -23.62 14.91
C TYR A 341 -34.17 -22.68 15.72
N LYS A 342 -35.42 -23.10 15.97
CA LYS A 342 -36.46 -22.27 16.61
C LYS A 342 -36.56 -20.86 15.98
N ASP A 343 -36.67 -20.81 14.65
CA ASP A 343 -36.79 -19.58 13.84
C ASP A 343 -35.60 -18.61 13.91
N MET A 344 -34.43 -19.07 14.37
CA MET A 344 -33.20 -18.30 14.39
C MET A 344 -32.06 -19.00 13.67
N GLU A 345 -31.24 -18.22 12.97
CA GLU A 345 -30.07 -18.74 12.27
C GLU A 345 -28.85 -18.90 13.19
N PHE A 346 -28.21 -20.07 13.10
CA PHE A 346 -26.97 -20.39 13.76
C PHE A 346 -25.97 -21.00 12.79
N TYR A 347 -24.70 -20.74 13.04
CA TYR A 347 -23.60 -21.48 12.44
C TYR A 347 -23.14 -22.55 13.41
N ILE A 348 -23.23 -23.80 12.99
CA ILE A 348 -22.64 -24.94 13.69
C ILE A 348 -21.34 -25.29 12.99
N ASN A 349 -20.23 -25.32 13.72
CA ASN A 349 -18.93 -25.72 13.21
C ASN A 349 -18.46 -26.95 13.98
N LEU A 350 -18.13 -28.00 13.24
CA LEU A 350 -17.43 -29.17 13.75
C LEU A 350 -15.97 -29.03 13.37
N ASP A 351 -15.14 -28.74 14.37
CA ASP A 351 -13.73 -28.45 14.19
C ASP A 351 -12.88 -29.62 14.68
N ASP A 352 -11.86 -29.96 13.91
CA ASP A 352 -10.74 -30.79 14.32
C ASP A 352 -9.48 -29.92 14.32
N VAL A 353 -9.06 -29.49 15.50
CA VAL A 353 -7.92 -28.58 15.68
C VAL A 353 -6.63 -29.37 15.83
N LYS A 354 -5.84 -29.34 14.76
CA LYS A 354 -4.63 -30.16 14.59
C LYS A 354 -3.37 -29.46 15.07
N LYS A 355 -3.36 -28.12 15.00
CA LYS A 355 -2.25 -27.29 15.46
C LYS A 355 -2.79 -26.10 16.25
N PRO A 356 -2.39 -25.90 17.50
CA PRO A 356 -1.88 -26.96 18.37
C PRO A 356 -2.92 -28.09 18.51
N THR A 357 -2.50 -29.28 18.93
CA THR A 357 -3.40 -30.43 19.08
C THR A 357 -4.38 -30.19 20.23
N LEU A 358 -5.57 -29.69 19.91
CA LEU A 358 -6.65 -29.47 20.89
C LEU A 358 -7.79 -30.49 20.74
N GLY A 359 -7.86 -31.20 19.61
CA GLY A 359 -8.88 -32.23 19.35
C GLY A 359 -10.15 -31.68 18.70
N HIS A 360 -11.27 -32.37 18.93
CA HIS A 360 -12.54 -32.07 18.28
C HIS A 360 -13.42 -31.14 19.11
N PHE A 361 -14.07 -30.19 18.45
CA PHE A 361 -14.97 -29.24 19.08
C PHE A 361 -16.24 -29.04 18.28
N LEU A 362 -17.35 -28.87 19.01
CA LEU A 362 -18.58 -28.27 18.53
C LEU A 362 -18.56 -26.77 18.85
N GLU A 363 -18.56 -25.92 17.83
CA GLU A 363 -18.67 -24.47 17.96
C GLU A 363 -19.99 -23.95 17.37
N ILE A 364 -20.82 -23.33 18.20
CA ILE A 364 -22.05 -22.67 17.77
C ILE A 364 -21.86 -21.16 17.78
N LYS A 365 -22.29 -20.50 16.70
CA LYS A 365 -22.09 -19.07 16.44
C LYS A 365 -23.35 -18.41 15.89
N SER A 366 -23.68 -17.21 16.34
CA SER A 366 -24.73 -16.40 15.70
C SER A 366 -24.42 -14.91 15.80
N ARG A 367 -24.72 -14.17 14.73
CA ARG A 367 -24.63 -12.70 14.71
C ARG A 367 -25.76 -12.13 15.55
N THR A 368 -25.49 -11.04 16.25
CA THR A 368 -26.48 -10.36 17.13
C THR A 368 -26.59 -8.89 16.77
N TRP A 369 -27.79 -8.33 16.93
CA TRP A 369 -28.08 -6.93 16.56
C TRP A 369 -28.43 -6.05 17.77
N SER A 370 -28.66 -6.65 18.93
CA SER A 370 -28.89 -5.94 20.19
C SER A 370 -28.52 -6.82 21.39
N ARG A 371 -28.37 -6.21 22.56
CA ARG A 371 -28.14 -6.94 23.82
C ARG A 371 -29.23 -7.97 24.13
N LYS A 372 -30.50 -7.61 23.87
CA LYS A 372 -31.65 -8.50 24.09
C LYS A 372 -31.64 -9.69 23.12
N ASP A 373 -31.27 -9.46 21.85
CA ASP A 373 -31.08 -10.53 20.86
C ASP A 373 -29.96 -11.48 21.28
N ALA A 374 -28.85 -10.94 21.79
CA ALA A 374 -27.74 -11.74 22.30
C ALA A 374 -28.13 -12.61 23.51
N GLU A 375 -28.93 -12.10 24.45
CA GLU A 375 -29.44 -12.88 25.59
C GLU A 375 -30.41 -14.00 25.17
N VAL A 376 -31.22 -13.78 24.14
CA VAL A 376 -32.11 -14.83 23.61
C VAL A 376 -31.27 -15.90 22.91
N LYS A 377 -30.35 -15.50 22.04
CA LYS A 377 -29.47 -16.42 21.32
C LYS A 377 -28.54 -17.18 22.25
N SER A 378 -28.06 -16.59 23.35
CA SER A 378 -27.22 -17.30 24.32
C SER A 378 -27.95 -18.49 24.95
N ARG A 379 -29.23 -18.32 25.32
CA ARG A 379 -30.08 -19.41 25.84
C ARG A 379 -30.33 -20.47 24.78
N LEU A 380 -30.63 -20.04 23.55
CA LEU A 380 -30.84 -20.95 22.42
C LEU A 380 -29.59 -21.75 22.05
N VAL A 381 -28.40 -21.18 22.24
CA VAL A 381 -27.13 -21.90 22.04
C VAL A 381 -27.00 -23.04 23.04
N VAL A 382 -27.32 -22.82 24.32
CA VAL A 382 -27.31 -23.89 25.34
C VAL A 382 -28.33 -24.98 25.01
N ASP A 383 -29.55 -24.60 24.65
CA ASP A 383 -30.59 -25.53 24.19
C ASP A 383 -30.13 -26.33 22.95
N LEU A 384 -29.43 -25.68 22.02
CA LEU A 384 -28.96 -26.29 20.79
C LEU A 384 -27.80 -27.26 21.04
N ILE A 385 -26.89 -26.97 21.98
CA ILE A 385 -25.84 -27.91 22.41
C ILE A 385 -26.49 -29.21 22.93
N GLN A 386 -27.50 -29.10 23.78
CA GLN A 386 -28.23 -30.25 24.31
C GLN A 386 -28.97 -31.01 23.21
N PHE A 387 -29.61 -30.30 22.28
CA PHE A 387 -30.29 -30.91 21.12
C PHE A 387 -29.33 -31.73 20.25
N LEU A 388 -28.10 -31.24 20.09
CA LEU A 388 -27.03 -31.90 19.33
C LEU A 388 -26.41 -33.09 20.07
N GLY A 389 -26.84 -33.38 21.31
CA GLY A 389 -26.43 -34.53 22.09
C GLY A 389 -25.19 -34.31 22.97
N GLU A 390 -24.77 -33.06 23.16
CA GLU A 390 -23.60 -32.70 23.95
C GLU A 390 -24.00 -32.00 25.27
N SER A 391 -23.12 -32.05 26.28
CA SER A 391 -23.36 -31.39 27.57
C SER A 391 -22.93 -29.93 27.55
N PRO A 392 -23.76 -28.99 28.04
CA PRO A 392 -23.36 -27.60 28.16
C PRO A 392 -22.40 -27.32 29.34
N GLU A 393 -22.13 -28.30 30.21
CA GLU A 393 -21.28 -28.12 31.40
C GLU A 393 -19.83 -27.75 31.05
N GLU A 394 -19.30 -28.35 29.98
CA GLU A 394 -17.95 -28.11 29.47
C GLU A 394 -17.86 -26.95 28.47
N THR A 395 -18.93 -26.15 28.35
CA THR A 395 -18.95 -25.01 27.43
C THR A 395 -17.91 -23.96 27.82
N THR A 396 -17.15 -23.52 26.82
CA THR A 396 -16.19 -22.43 26.94
C THR A 396 -16.41 -21.36 25.89
N SER A 397 -16.22 -20.10 26.31
CA SER A 397 -16.19 -18.93 25.44
C SER A 397 -14.81 -18.66 24.85
N ASN A 398 -13.75 -19.30 25.37
CA ASN A 398 -12.37 -19.02 24.97
C ASN A 398 -12.19 -19.30 23.48
N ASP A 399 -11.46 -18.45 22.77
CA ASP A 399 -11.03 -18.75 21.39
C ASP A 399 -9.90 -19.79 21.39
N TYR A 400 -9.72 -20.52 20.28
CA TYR A 400 -8.68 -21.55 20.18
C TYR A 400 -7.28 -21.00 20.47
N LEU A 401 -7.05 -19.72 20.18
CA LEU A 401 -5.82 -19.01 20.51
C LEU A 401 -5.59 -18.92 22.02
N GLU A 402 -6.63 -18.64 22.80
CA GLU A 402 -6.55 -18.57 24.25
C GLU A 402 -6.40 -19.97 24.86
N MET A 403 -7.06 -20.97 24.27
CA MET A 403 -6.87 -22.38 24.67
C MET A 403 -5.44 -22.84 24.41
N ALA A 404 -4.86 -22.46 23.26
CA ALA A 404 -3.48 -22.75 22.88
C ALA A 404 -2.44 -22.08 23.78
N GLN A 405 -2.79 -20.96 24.43
CA GLN A 405 -1.91 -20.17 25.29
C GLN A 405 -2.04 -20.55 26.78
N LYS A 406 -3.00 -21.39 27.16
CA LYS A 406 -3.10 -21.90 28.53
C LYS A 406 -2.01 -22.96 28.78
N PRO A 407 -1.29 -22.87 29.90
CA PRO A 407 -0.17 -23.76 30.22
C PRO A 407 -0.62 -25.22 30.43
#